data_AF-A0A6G0ABP2-F1
#
_entry.id   AF-A0A6G0ABP2-F1
#
_cell.length_a   1.000
_cell.length_b   1.000
_cell.length_c   1.000
_cell.angle_alpha   90.00
_cell.angle_beta   90.00
_cell.angle_gamma   90.00
#
_symmetry.space_group_name_H-M   'P 1'
#
loop_
_entity.id
_entity.type
_entity.pdbx_description
1 polymer ?
#
loop_
_entity_poly.entity_id
_entity_poly.type
_entity_poly.pdbx_seq_one_letter_code
_entity_poly.pdbx_strand_id
1 'polypeptide(L)' 'SSAKMEHEATTSKIGEDQIFYLNQRGISTEEAIGLIVNGYCKEVFAELPMEFAVEATKLLSVSLEGSVG' A
#
# COMPACT_ATOMS: atom_id res chain seq x y z
N SER A 1 16.06 27.23 -25.80
CA SER A 1 15.89 25.92 -25.15
C SER A 1 15.11 26.13 -23.87
N SER A 2 13.88 25.62 -23.76
CA SER A 2 13.13 25.64 -22.50
C SER A 2 12.79 24.20 -22.11
N ALA A 3 13.31 23.77 -20.96
CA ALA A 3 12.91 22.53 -20.32
C ALA A 3 11.76 22.82 -19.33
N LYS A 4 10.83 21.88 -19.18
CA LYS A 4 9.82 21.87 -18.12
C LYS A 4 10.09 20.70 -17.20
N MET A 5 10.15 20.95 -15.89
CA MET A 5 10.35 19.94 -14.86
C MET A 5 9.38 20.21 -13.71
N GLU A 6 8.76 19.15 -13.19
CA GLU A 6 7.85 19.17 -12.04
C GLU A 6 8.23 18.02 -11.10
N HIS A 7 8.14 18.25 -9.80
CA HIS A 7 8.42 17.25 -8.77
C HIS A 7 7.38 17.37 -7.66
N GLU A 8 6.84 16.22 -7.24
CA GLU A 8 5.89 16.12 -6.15
C GLU A 8 6.32 15.00 -5.18
N ALA A 9 6.09 15.25 -3.89
CA ALA A 9 6.34 14.29 -2.82
C ALA A 9 5.23 14.45 -1.77
N THR A 10 4.67 13.34 -1.32
CA THR A 10 3.61 13.32 -0.31
C THR A 10 3.95 12.29 0.77
N THR A 11 3.69 12.65 2.02
CA THR A 11 3.77 11.74 3.16
C THR A 11 2.35 11.36 3.56
N SER A 12 2.06 10.07 3.64
CA SER A 12 0.76 9.56 4.09
C SER A 12 0.92 8.69 5.33
N LYS A 13 -0.04 8.79 6.25
CA LYS A 13 -0.17 7.90 7.42
C LYS A 13 -1.49 7.15 7.31
N ILE A 14 -1.50 5.89 7.76
CA ILE A 14 -2.73 5.13 7.89
C ILE A 14 -3.54 5.71 9.04
N GLY A 15 -4.78 6.12 8.76
CA GLY A 15 -5.66 6.70 9.77
C GLY A 15 -6.28 5.62 10.66
N GLU A 16 -6.35 5.86 11.98
CA GLU A 16 -7.01 4.94 12.92
C GLU A 16 -8.48 4.73 12.56
N ASP A 17 -9.17 5.76 12.07
CA ASP A 17 -10.56 5.67 11.60
C ASP A 17 -10.74 4.71 10.42
N GLN A 18 -9.74 4.62 9.53
CA GLN A 18 -9.77 3.70 8.38
C GLN A 18 -9.64 2.26 8.86
N ILE A 19 -8.73 2.00 9.80
CA ILE A 19 -8.57 0.69 10.42
C ILE A 19 -9.84 0.33 11.21
N PHE A 20 -10.37 1.25 12.01
CA PHE A 20 -11.59 1.03 12.78
C PHE A 20 -12.79 0.68 11.88
N TYR A 21 -12.95 1.39 10.75
CA TYR A 21 -14.01 1.12 9.78
C TYR A 21 -13.93 -0.27 9.13
N LEU A 22 -12.71 -0.75 8.85
CA LEU A 22 -12.46 -2.09 8.31
C LEU A 22 -12.65 -3.16 9.40
N ASN A 23 -12.19 -2.89 10.62
CA ASN A 23 -12.38 -3.75 11.78
C ASN A 23 -13.86 -3.96 12.12
N GLN A 24 -14.69 -2.91 12.02
CA GLN A 24 -16.14 -3.04 12.18
C GLN A 24 -16.81 -3.94 11.12
N ARG A 25 -16.14 -4.18 10.00
CA ARG A 25 -16.59 -5.12 8.95
C ARG A 25 -16.05 -6.53 9.15
N GLY A 26 -15.38 -6.79 10.28
CA GLY A 26 -14.81 -8.10 10.60
C GLY A 26 -13.48 -8.38 9.91
N ILE A 27 -12.83 -7.37 9.32
CA ILE A 27 -11.48 -7.48 8.75
C ILE A 27 -10.50 -7.28 9.90
N SER A 28 -9.47 -8.13 10.03
CA SER A 28 -8.48 -7.94 11.09
C SER A 28 -7.64 -6.68 10.84
N THR A 29 -7.07 -6.08 11.89
CA THR A 29 -6.20 -4.89 11.77
C THR A 29 -5.05 -5.14 10.79
N GLU A 30 -4.49 -6.34 10.79
CA GLU A 30 -3.37 -6.74 9.94
C GLU A 30 -3.78 -6.82 8.47
N GLU A 31 -4.93 -7.43 8.18
CA GLU A 31 -5.52 -7.44 6.83
C GLU A 31 -5.93 -6.03 6.37
N ALA A 32 -6.44 -5.20 7.28
CA ALA A 32 -6.83 -3.82 7.00
C ALA A 32 -5.61 -2.99 6.57
N ILE A 33 -4.49 -3.13 7.28
CA ILE A 33 -3.21 -2.49 6.92
C ILE A 33 -2.75 -3.00 5.55
N GLY A 34 -2.76 -4.32 5.34
CA GLY A 34 -2.40 -4.92 4.05
C GLY A 34 -3.23 -4.39 2.89
N LEU A 35 -4.54 -4.25 3.07
CA LEU A 35 -5.45 -3.68 2.06
C LEU A 35 -5.12 -2.22 1.73
N ILE A 36 -4.87 -1.39 2.75
CA ILE A 36 -4.57 0.04 2.56
C ILE A 36 -3.23 0.22 1.86
N VAL A 37 -2.19 -0.51 2.28
CA VAL A 37 -0.85 -0.42 1.66
C VAL A 37 -0.87 -0.96 0.23
N ASN A 38 -1.54 -2.09 -0.03
CA ASN A 38 -1.70 -2.60 -1.38
C ASN A 38 -2.46 -1.62 -2.29
N GLY A 39 -3.47 -0.92 -1.75
CA GLY A 39 -4.16 0.15 -2.46
C GLY A 39 -3.24 1.31 -2.82
N TYR A 40 -2.37 1.73 -1.90
CA TYR A 40 -1.38 2.78 -2.13
C TYR A 40 -0.35 2.39 -3.21
N CYS A 41 0.10 1.13 -3.21
CA CYS A 41 1.08 0.63 -4.19
C CYS A 41 0.46 0.20 -5.54
N LYS A 42 -0.87 0.25 -5.69
CA LYS A 42 -1.59 -0.32 -6.84
C LYS A 42 -1.11 0.21 -8.20
N GLU A 43 -0.91 1.52 -8.31
CA GLU A 43 -0.47 2.14 -9.57
C GLU A 43 0.97 1.73 -9.93
N VAL A 44 1.84 1.61 -8.93
CA VAL A 44 3.22 1.12 -9.12
C VAL A 44 3.22 -0.34 -9.57
N PHE A 45 2.36 -1.17 -8.96
CA PHE A 45 2.25 -2.58 -9.35
C PHE A 45 1.61 -2.79 -10.72
N ALA A 46 0.76 -1.88 -11.17
CA ALA A 46 0.16 -1.94 -12.50
C ALA A 46 1.19 -1.71 -13.64
N GLU A 47 2.29 -1.00 -13.34
CA GLU A 47 3.40 -0.79 -14.28
C GLU A 47 4.38 -1.99 -14.31
N LEU A 48 4.28 -2.92 -13.36
CA LEU A 48 5.10 -4.11 -13.33
C LEU A 48 4.49 -5.22 -14.20
N PRO A 49 5.32 -6.02 -14.89
CA PRO A 49 4.83 -7.22 -15.54
C PRO A 49 4.12 -8.12 -14.52
N MET A 50 3.00 -8.73 -14.92
CA MET A 50 2.11 -9.51 -14.04
C MET A 50 2.84 -10.57 -13.21
N GLU A 51 3.87 -11.20 -13.78
CA GLU A 51 4.68 -12.22 -13.12
C GLU A 51 5.41 -11.68 -11.87
N PHE A 52 5.83 -10.41 -11.90
CA PHE A 52 6.51 -9.74 -10.79
C PHE A 52 5.54 -9.04 -9.84
N ALA A 53 4.42 -8.52 -10.35
CA ALA A 53 3.42 -7.84 -9.53
C ALA A 53 2.82 -8.77 -8.46
N VAL A 54 2.56 -10.03 -8.82
CA VAL A 54 2.07 -11.06 -7.88
C VAL A 54 3.09 -11.36 -6.78
N GLU A 55 4.37 -11.47 -7.14
CA GLU A 55 5.45 -11.75 -6.19
C GLU A 55 5.71 -10.55 -5.26
N ALA A 56 5.71 -9.32 -5.80
CA ALA A 56 5.90 -8.09 -5.04
C ALA A 56 4.80 -7.89 -3.98
N THR A 57 3.54 -8.17 -4.34
CA THR A 57 2.40 -8.11 -3.41
C THR A 57 2.59 -9.10 -2.24
N LYS A 58 3.12 -10.29 -2.54
CA LYS A 58 3.34 -11.35 -1.55
C LYS A 58 4.47 -11.01 -0.60
N LEU A 59 5.60 -10.52 -1.13
CA LEU A 59 6.75 -10.06 -0.34
C LEU A 59 6.39 -8.86 0.55
N LEU A 60 5.59 -7.92 0.04
CA LEU A 60 5.10 -6.78 0.81
C LEU A 60 4.24 -7.23 1.99
N SER A 61 3.35 -8.20 1.76
CA SER A 61 2.49 -8.74 2.82
C SER A 61 3.29 -9.40 3.95
N VAL A 62 4.29 -10.22 3.61
CA VAL A 62 5.20 -10.84 4.60
C VAL A 62 6.01 -9.80 5.38
N SER A 63 6.43 -8.72 4.72
CA SER A 63 7.18 -7.64 5.38
C SER A 63 6.32 -6.86 6.38
N LEU A 64 5.02 -6.74 6.11
CA LEU A 64 4.06 -6.05 6.98
C LEU A 64 3.71 -6.87 8.23
N GLU A 65 3.56 -8.19 8.10
CA GLU A 65 3.26 -9.14 9.19
C GLU A 65 4.33 -9.10 10.31
N GLY A 66 5.59 -8.73 9.99
CA GLY A 66 6.68 -8.60 10.96
C GLY A 66 7.02 -7.17 11.41
N SER A 67 6.40 -6.14 10.83
CA SER A 67 6.76 -4.73 11.06
C SER A 67 5.67 -3.91 11.78
N VAL A 68 4.49 -4.48 11.97
CA VAL A 68 3.41 -3.88 12.76
C VAL A 68 3.62 -4.27 14.23
N GLY A 69 4.32 -3.41 14.95
CA GLY A 69 4.59 -3.50 16.39
C GLY A 69 4.86 -2.14 16.99
#